data_AF-A0A7R8XL22-F1
#
_entry.id   AF-A0A7R8XL22-F1
#
_cell.length_a   1.000
_cell.length_b   1.000
_cell.length_c   1.000
_cell.angle_alpha   90.00
_cell.angle_beta   90.00
_cell.angle_gamma   90.00
#
_symmetry.space_group_name_H-M   'P 1'
#
loop_
_entity.id
_entity.type
_entity.pdbx_description
1 polymer ?
#
loop_
_entity_poly.entity_id
_entity_poly.type
_entity_poly.pdbx_seq_one_letter_code
_entity_poly.pdbx_strand_id
1 'polypeptide(L)'
;MAEGNSVVITSQVESIEFAEQGPMGSSYLIVLVLILSIQQCIGDETPINATSALKRRHPDLENMISVWIAISLEHAKHIDQLKADYDHLLQDNKNLKHENENLRLDNENLKSHLQEYGRVRDDAVLRLKHMEERFQYMEAVVLQITPQTCQAFANLGIRRSGTYLVDPDGALVGDPPIKVFCDMETDPVSTIVEHDSMKNDTEIDHCASPGCYARKVTYDASMKQMVALMDQSLWCHQRIKYDCISAALSTGAIHYAWWVDRHSDAQFYWHGSNAGEHVCKCGLTKDCVDQNLQCNCDAEAPLSKSDSGEITNIMALPIVEVRFGVLQFEGQDANYTLGGLVCRGYHMIKRKDGRLDIVLCQMDLEESDPEFQVETGEDSKMPGQSILLDLKKNDTVYVYMEWGNIVATERRHAHFVGYLLHPM
;
A
#
# COMPACT_ATOMS: atom_id res chain seq x y z
N MET A 1 -38.86 18.98 43.80
CA MET A 1 -39.98 18.53 42.96
C MET A 1 -40.06 17.01 43.12
N ALA A 2 -41.26 16.49 43.42
CA ALA A 2 -41.66 15.08 43.57
C ALA A 2 -40.98 14.31 44.73
N GLU A 3 -41.65 14.09 45.88
CA GLU A 3 -42.60 12.99 46.21
C GLU A 3 -41.87 11.64 46.34
N GLY A 4 -41.74 11.01 47.52
CA GLY A 4 -42.78 10.41 48.38
C GLY A 4 -42.79 8.89 48.12
N ASN A 5 -42.80 7.92 49.04
CA ASN A 5 -43.13 7.85 50.46
C ASN A 5 -42.43 6.63 51.08
N SER A 6 -41.98 6.75 52.33
CA SER A 6 -41.90 5.62 53.26
C SER A 6 -43.29 5.42 53.88
N VAL A 7 -43.77 4.18 53.94
CA VAL A 7 -45.03 3.87 54.62
C VAL A 7 -44.71 3.16 55.93
N VAL A 8 -45.02 3.90 57.01
CA VAL A 8 -45.11 3.47 58.39
C VAL A 8 -46.36 2.60 58.54
N ILE A 9 -46.20 1.39 59.09
CA ILE A 9 -47.32 0.52 59.44
C ILE A 9 -47.90 1.01 60.77
N THR A 10 -49.08 1.62 60.72
CA THR A 10 -49.91 1.91 61.90
C THR A 10 -51.12 0.96 61.91
N SER A 11 -51.46 0.50 63.11
CA SER A 11 -52.62 -0.35 63.40
C SER A 11 -53.93 0.38 63.10
N GLN A 12 -54.85 -0.26 62.37
CA GLN A 12 -56.27 0.04 62.48
C GLN A 12 -57.08 -1.27 62.58
N VAL A 13 -57.83 -1.33 63.68
CA VAL A 13 -58.98 -2.20 63.89
C VAL A 13 -60.10 -1.62 63.02
N GLU A 14 -60.57 -2.38 62.03
CA GLU A 14 -61.83 -2.07 61.35
C GLU A 14 -62.87 -3.15 61.64
N SER A 15 -63.97 -2.66 62.19
CA SER A 15 -65.26 -3.30 62.42
C SER A 15 -65.85 -3.90 61.13
N ILE A 16 -66.27 -5.16 61.21
CA ILE A 16 -67.06 -5.81 60.16
C ILE A 16 -68.54 -5.67 60.53
N GLU A 17 -69.26 -4.79 59.83
CA GLU A 17 -70.73 -4.83 59.72
C GLU A 17 -71.10 -5.78 58.57
N PHE A 18 -71.92 -6.79 58.84
CA PHE A 18 -72.63 -7.53 57.79
C PHE A 18 -74.12 -7.18 57.83
N ALA A 19 -74.59 -6.67 56.70
CA ALA A 19 -75.96 -6.28 56.43
C ALA A 19 -76.92 -7.49 56.49
N GLU A 20 -78.10 -7.25 57.07
CA GLU A 20 -79.25 -8.15 57.00
C GLU A 20 -79.70 -8.37 55.55
N GLN A 21 -79.96 -9.64 55.17
CA GLN A 21 -81.17 -10.05 54.41
C GLN A 21 -81.16 -11.57 54.10
N GLY A 22 -82.15 -12.32 54.62
CA GLY A 22 -82.56 -13.63 54.09
C GLY A 22 -82.97 -14.69 55.15
N PRO A 23 -84.14 -15.32 55.05
CA PRO A 23 -84.74 -16.15 56.12
C PRO A 23 -84.07 -17.54 56.33
N MET A 24 -82.93 -17.81 55.70
CA MET A 24 -82.14 -19.04 55.89
C MET A 24 -80.83 -18.85 56.68
N GLY A 25 -80.51 -17.63 57.11
CA GLY A 25 -79.38 -17.36 58.01
C GLY A 25 -79.58 -17.95 59.40
N SER A 26 -80.84 -18.10 59.84
CA SER A 26 -81.19 -18.73 61.11
C SER A 26 -80.88 -20.23 61.11
N SER A 27 -81.07 -20.94 60.00
CA SER A 27 -80.79 -22.38 59.90
C SER A 27 -79.29 -22.69 59.96
N TYR A 28 -78.44 -21.88 59.31
CA TYR A 28 -76.99 -22.03 59.39
C TYR A 28 -76.45 -21.69 60.77
N LEU A 29 -76.99 -20.65 61.42
CA LEU A 29 -76.69 -20.37 62.82
C LEU A 29 -77.17 -21.50 63.74
N ILE A 30 -78.34 -22.09 63.51
CA ILE A 30 -78.83 -23.23 64.30
C ILE A 30 -77.95 -24.46 64.11
N VAL A 31 -77.46 -24.72 62.89
CA VAL A 31 -76.54 -25.83 62.62
C VAL A 31 -75.16 -25.56 63.19
N LEU A 32 -74.62 -24.34 63.09
CA LEU A 32 -73.36 -23.94 63.74
C LEU A 32 -73.48 -23.97 65.26
N VAL A 33 -74.60 -23.53 65.82
CA VAL A 33 -74.89 -23.58 67.26
C VAL A 33 -75.05 -25.04 67.69
N LEU A 34 -75.71 -25.91 66.92
CA LEU A 34 -75.78 -27.35 67.20
C LEU A 34 -74.38 -28.00 67.11
N ILE A 35 -73.57 -27.64 66.13
CA ILE A 35 -72.20 -28.14 65.97
C ILE A 35 -71.31 -27.67 67.12
N LEU A 36 -71.38 -26.40 67.51
CA LEU A 36 -70.64 -25.83 68.64
C LEU A 36 -71.13 -26.40 69.98
N SER A 37 -72.44 -26.63 70.13
CA SER A 37 -73.04 -27.27 71.31
C SER A 37 -72.62 -28.73 71.43
N ILE A 38 -72.51 -29.44 70.29
CA ILE A 38 -72.02 -30.83 70.26
C ILE A 38 -70.49 -30.85 70.49
N GLN A 39 -69.72 -29.89 69.96
CA GLN A 39 -68.27 -29.77 70.21
C GLN A 39 -67.94 -29.41 71.66
N GLN A 40 -68.79 -28.66 72.37
CA GLN A 40 -68.60 -28.39 73.80
C GLN A 40 -69.05 -29.55 74.71
N CYS A 41 -69.86 -30.49 74.21
CA CYS A 41 -70.21 -31.72 74.93
C CYS A 41 -69.27 -32.90 74.67
N ILE A 42 -68.33 -32.80 73.72
CA ILE A 42 -67.36 -33.86 73.39
C ILE A 42 -65.95 -33.31 73.62
N GLY A 43 -65.66 -32.99 74.89
CA GLY A 43 -64.29 -33.00 75.39
C GLY A 43 -63.91 -34.45 75.67
N ASP A 44 -62.79 -34.89 75.07
CA ASP A 44 -62.14 -36.18 75.27
C ASP A 44 -62.97 -37.45 74.98
N GLU A 45 -63.06 -37.83 73.69
CA GLU A 45 -62.97 -39.24 73.25
C GLU A 45 -62.82 -39.35 71.72
N THR A 46 -62.08 -40.36 71.26
CA THR A 46 -61.56 -40.56 69.89
C THR A 46 -62.59 -40.50 68.74
N PRO A 47 -62.17 -40.18 67.47
CA PRO A 47 -63.07 -39.98 66.32
C PRO A 47 -63.89 -41.20 65.90
N ILE A 48 -63.52 -42.40 66.39
CA ILE A 48 -64.14 -43.69 66.08
C ILE A 48 -65.47 -43.87 66.84
N ASN A 49 -65.65 -43.20 68.00
CA ASN A 49 -66.89 -43.26 68.78
C ASN A 49 -67.98 -42.29 68.28
N ALA A 50 -67.60 -41.14 67.69
CA ALA A 50 -68.57 -40.20 67.13
C ALA A 50 -69.24 -40.74 65.85
N THR A 51 -68.48 -41.46 65.01
CA THR A 51 -69.00 -42.10 63.80
C THR A 51 -69.93 -43.27 64.10
N SER A 52 -69.63 -44.07 65.12
CA SER A 52 -70.47 -45.22 65.51
C SER A 52 -71.78 -44.83 66.22
N ALA A 53 -71.83 -43.66 66.88
CA ALA A 53 -73.04 -43.11 67.50
C ALA A 53 -74.01 -42.49 66.46
N LEU A 54 -73.49 -41.79 65.44
CA LEU A 54 -74.30 -41.25 64.34
C LEU A 54 -74.83 -42.35 63.39
N LYS A 55 -74.04 -43.41 63.16
CA LYS A 55 -74.38 -44.57 62.33
C LYS A 55 -75.62 -45.36 62.80
N ARG A 56 -75.96 -45.29 64.09
CA ARG A 56 -77.12 -46.00 64.68
C ARG A 56 -78.45 -45.24 64.59
N ARG A 57 -78.44 -43.92 64.36
CA ARG A 57 -79.66 -43.10 64.30
C ARG A 57 -80.08 -42.71 62.89
N HIS A 58 -79.15 -42.58 61.95
CA HIS A 58 -79.47 -42.20 60.57
C HIS A 58 -78.53 -42.90 59.56
N PRO A 59 -78.88 -44.10 59.06
CA PRO A 59 -78.04 -44.84 58.11
C PRO A 59 -77.85 -44.10 56.77
N ASP A 60 -78.82 -43.28 56.36
CA ASP A 60 -78.74 -42.50 55.11
C ASP A 60 -77.74 -41.32 55.16
N LEU A 61 -77.34 -40.89 56.37
CA LEU A 61 -76.34 -39.85 56.60
C LEU A 61 -74.90 -40.39 56.44
N GLU A 62 -74.69 -41.70 56.48
CA GLU A 62 -73.36 -42.31 56.45
C GLU A 62 -72.66 -42.11 55.10
N ASN A 63 -73.40 -42.23 53.99
CA ASN A 63 -72.90 -41.95 52.65
C ASN A 63 -72.60 -40.45 52.44
N MET A 64 -73.42 -39.56 52.99
CA MET A 64 -73.16 -38.12 52.91
C MET A 64 -71.91 -37.72 53.72
N ILE A 65 -71.75 -38.27 54.92
CA ILE A 65 -70.59 -38.01 55.77
C ILE A 65 -69.31 -38.57 55.15
N SER A 66 -69.34 -39.79 54.57
CA SER A 66 -68.17 -40.40 53.93
C SER A 66 -67.74 -39.66 52.65
N VAL A 67 -68.69 -39.22 51.83
CA VAL A 67 -68.42 -38.36 50.65
C VAL A 67 -67.85 -37.01 51.08
N TRP A 68 -68.40 -36.37 52.12
CA TRP A 68 -67.89 -35.10 52.63
C TRP A 68 -66.47 -35.22 53.21
N ILE A 69 -66.17 -36.30 53.93
CA ILE A 69 -64.83 -36.61 54.42
C ILE A 69 -63.85 -36.82 53.26
N ALA A 70 -64.25 -37.57 52.22
CA ALA A 70 -63.40 -37.80 51.04
C ALA A 70 -63.09 -36.50 50.28
N ILE A 71 -64.09 -35.64 50.06
CA ILE A 71 -63.90 -34.30 49.45
C ILE A 71 -63.01 -33.42 50.33
N SER A 72 -63.20 -33.45 51.65
CA SER A 72 -62.40 -32.65 52.59
C SER A 72 -60.93 -33.11 52.62
N LEU A 73 -60.67 -34.41 52.56
CA LEU A 73 -59.34 -34.99 52.44
C LEU A 73 -58.66 -34.62 51.11
N GLU A 74 -59.40 -34.60 50.01
CA GLU A 74 -58.86 -34.22 48.70
C GLU A 74 -58.54 -32.73 48.64
N HIS A 75 -59.39 -31.87 49.20
CA HIS A 75 -59.08 -30.45 49.38
C HIS A 75 -57.87 -30.22 50.29
N ALA A 76 -57.71 -31.00 51.37
CA ALA A 76 -56.54 -30.91 52.23
C ALA A 76 -55.23 -31.23 51.45
N LYS A 77 -55.23 -32.27 50.61
CA LYS A 77 -54.08 -32.59 49.73
C LYS A 77 -53.78 -31.46 48.73
N HIS A 78 -54.82 -30.89 48.11
CA HIS A 78 -54.65 -29.75 47.21
C HIS A 78 -54.07 -28.53 47.92
N ILE A 79 -54.51 -28.24 49.15
CA ILE A 79 -53.96 -27.15 49.96
C ILE A 79 -52.49 -27.40 50.30
N ASP A 80 -52.11 -28.63 50.65
CA ASP A 80 -50.72 -28.97 50.95
C ASP A 80 -49.83 -28.91 49.70
N GLN A 81 -50.34 -29.32 48.53
CA GLN A 81 -49.65 -29.13 47.26
C GLN A 81 -49.46 -27.64 46.94
N LEU A 82 -50.51 -26.82 47.11
CA LEU A 82 -50.44 -25.38 46.87
C LEU A 82 -49.41 -24.69 47.77
N LYS A 83 -49.30 -25.12 49.03
CA LYS A 83 -48.28 -24.63 49.96
C LYS A 83 -46.87 -25.02 49.50
N ALA A 84 -46.67 -26.26 49.08
CA ALA A 84 -45.39 -26.72 48.55
C ALA A 84 -44.97 -25.93 47.30
N ASP A 85 -45.91 -25.69 46.38
CA ASP A 85 -45.68 -24.90 45.17
C ASP A 85 -45.38 -23.43 45.52
N TYR A 86 -46.08 -22.85 46.49
CA TYR A 86 -45.82 -21.50 46.99
C TYR A 86 -44.43 -21.37 47.60
N ASP A 87 -44.01 -22.33 48.43
CA ASP A 87 -42.69 -22.33 49.05
C ASP A 87 -41.58 -22.48 48.01
N HIS A 88 -41.79 -23.30 46.97
CA HIS A 88 -40.87 -23.42 45.83
C HIS A 88 -40.76 -22.09 45.06
N LEU A 89 -41.88 -21.48 44.70
CA LEU A 89 -41.90 -20.17 44.03
C LEU A 89 -41.24 -19.09 44.86
N LEU A 90 -41.43 -19.11 46.17
CA LEU A 90 -40.77 -18.18 47.09
C LEU A 90 -39.25 -18.37 47.09
N GLN A 91 -38.77 -19.60 47.01
CA GLN A 91 -37.34 -19.90 46.92
C GLN A 91 -36.75 -19.48 45.56
N ASP A 92 -37.44 -19.77 44.46
CA ASP A 92 -37.03 -19.33 43.13
C ASP A 92 -36.95 -17.80 43.03
N ASN A 93 -37.92 -17.09 43.63
CA ASN A 93 -37.91 -15.63 43.66
C ASN A 93 -36.67 -15.08 44.40
N LYS A 94 -36.27 -15.72 45.50
CA LYS A 94 -35.02 -15.37 46.21
C LYS A 94 -33.79 -15.62 45.36
N ASN A 95 -33.73 -16.75 44.67
CA ASN A 95 -32.61 -17.09 43.79
C ASN A 95 -32.49 -16.10 42.62
N LEU A 96 -33.61 -15.80 41.95
CA LEU A 96 -33.68 -14.81 40.86
C LEU A 96 -33.30 -13.41 41.32
N LYS A 97 -33.64 -13.03 42.55
CA LYS A 97 -33.22 -11.74 43.12
C LYS A 97 -31.71 -11.68 43.28
N HIS A 98 -31.10 -12.74 43.79
CA HIS A 98 -29.64 -12.82 43.93
C HIS A 98 -28.93 -12.81 42.56
N GLU A 99 -29.45 -13.53 41.58
CA GLU A 99 -28.90 -13.54 40.22
C GLU A 99 -28.99 -12.15 39.55
N ASN A 100 -30.10 -11.44 39.72
CA ASN A 100 -30.24 -10.06 39.23
C ASN A 100 -29.23 -9.10 39.89
N GLU A 101 -28.94 -9.27 41.18
CA GLU A 101 -27.92 -8.47 41.87
C GLU A 101 -26.53 -8.75 41.30
N ASN A 102 -26.19 -10.01 41.03
CA ASN A 102 -24.93 -10.40 40.39
C ASN A 102 -24.79 -9.85 38.98
N LEU A 103 -25.83 -9.98 38.14
CA LEU A 103 -25.86 -9.39 36.79
C LEU A 103 -25.72 -7.87 36.81
N ARG A 104 -26.21 -7.21 37.86
CA ARG A 104 -26.04 -5.77 38.04
C ARG A 104 -24.56 -5.40 38.27
N LEU A 105 -23.87 -6.17 39.11
CA LEU A 105 -22.45 -6.00 39.38
C LEU A 105 -21.60 -6.27 38.13
N ASP A 106 -21.92 -7.33 37.39
CA ASP A 106 -21.22 -7.66 36.14
C ASP A 106 -21.40 -6.56 35.08
N ASN A 107 -22.60 -5.97 34.98
CA ASN A 107 -22.85 -4.82 34.09
C ASN A 107 -22.04 -3.58 34.52
N GLU A 108 -21.95 -3.30 35.81
CA GLU A 108 -21.12 -2.20 36.33
C GLU A 108 -19.63 -2.44 36.01
N ASN A 109 -19.15 -3.69 36.13
CA ASN A 109 -17.78 -4.07 35.80
C ASN A 109 -17.49 -4.04 34.29
N LEU A 110 -18.42 -4.50 33.45
CA LEU A 110 -18.30 -4.38 31.99
C LEU A 110 -18.24 -2.91 31.55
N LYS A 111 -19.01 -2.05 32.21
CA LYS A 111 -19.00 -0.61 31.92
C LYS A 111 -17.65 0.03 32.26
N SER A 112 -17.00 -0.36 33.36
CA SER A 112 -15.67 0.15 33.72
C SER A 112 -14.61 -0.34 32.72
N HIS A 113 -14.65 -1.62 32.34
CA HIS A 113 -13.75 -2.16 31.31
C HIS A 113 -13.93 -1.45 29.96
N LEU A 114 -15.17 -1.20 29.52
CA LEU A 114 -15.43 -0.46 28.28
C LEU A 114 -14.86 0.96 28.31
N GLN A 115 -14.93 1.63 29.45
CA GLN A 115 -14.30 2.95 29.64
C GLN A 115 -12.78 2.86 29.55
N GLU A 116 -12.17 1.85 30.17
CA GLU A 116 -10.72 1.62 30.09
C GLU A 116 -10.27 1.31 28.66
N TYR A 117 -10.97 0.43 27.95
CA TYR A 117 -10.74 0.15 26.53
C TYR A 117 -10.87 1.41 25.67
N GLY A 118 -11.88 2.25 25.94
CA GLY A 118 -12.02 3.55 25.30
C GLY A 118 -10.79 4.44 25.52
N ARG A 119 -10.30 4.53 26.76
CA ARG A 119 -9.10 5.31 27.10
C ARG A 119 -7.84 4.80 26.40
N VAL A 120 -7.64 3.47 26.36
CA VAL A 120 -6.50 2.84 25.69
C VAL A 120 -6.55 3.09 24.18
N ARG A 121 -7.73 2.94 23.57
CA ARG A 121 -7.92 3.24 22.14
C ARG A 121 -7.61 4.70 21.84
N ASP A 122 -8.12 5.62 22.65
CA ASP A 122 -7.93 7.06 22.41
C ASP A 122 -6.45 7.46 22.59
N ASP A 123 -5.72 6.86 23.55
CA ASP A 123 -4.26 7.01 23.67
C ASP A 123 -3.51 6.47 22.45
N ALA A 124 -3.88 5.29 21.94
CA ALA A 124 -3.28 4.71 20.75
C ALA A 124 -3.50 5.60 19.50
N VAL A 125 -4.72 6.13 19.32
CA VAL A 125 -5.04 7.07 18.23
C VAL A 125 -4.21 8.34 18.34
N LEU A 126 -4.03 8.89 19.56
CA LEU A 126 -3.21 10.07 19.77
C LEU A 126 -1.73 9.82 19.45
N ARG A 127 -1.19 8.64 19.79
CA ARG A 127 0.18 8.24 19.45
C ARG A 127 0.37 8.09 17.94
N LEU A 128 -0.60 7.49 17.25
CA LEU A 128 -0.57 7.35 15.79
C LEU A 128 -0.57 8.72 15.11
N LYS A 129 -1.38 9.68 15.58
CA LYS A 129 -1.37 11.06 15.05
C LYS A 129 -0.01 11.73 15.21
N HIS A 130 0.62 11.64 16.38
CA HIS A 130 1.96 12.18 16.57
C HIS A 130 3.01 11.48 15.70
N MET A 131 2.86 10.18 15.44
CA MET A 131 3.77 9.45 14.57
C MET A 131 3.63 9.91 13.12
N GLU A 132 2.40 10.14 12.66
CA GLU A 132 2.09 10.67 11.32
C GLU A 132 2.72 12.06 11.11
N GLU A 133 2.55 12.97 12.08
CA GLU A 133 3.14 14.32 12.01
C GLU A 133 4.68 14.26 11.91
N ARG A 134 5.32 13.35 12.66
CA ARG A 134 6.78 13.16 12.59
C ARG A 134 7.21 12.51 11.28
N PHE A 135 6.37 11.66 10.67
CA PHE A 135 6.65 11.04 9.38
C PHE A 135 6.63 12.09 8.26
N GLN A 136 5.64 12.98 8.24
CA GLN A 136 5.55 14.08 7.27
C GLN A 136 6.76 15.01 7.32
N TYR A 137 7.23 15.36 8.53
CA TYR A 137 8.46 16.14 8.69
C TYR A 137 9.67 15.40 8.11
N MET A 138 9.75 14.09 8.32
CA MET A 138 10.86 13.29 7.82
C MET A 138 10.84 13.16 6.30
N GLU A 139 9.67 13.00 5.67
CA GLU A 139 9.55 13.02 4.20
C GLU A 139 10.06 14.34 3.62
N ALA A 140 9.64 15.48 4.20
CA ALA A 140 10.10 16.79 3.76
C ALA A 140 11.63 16.95 3.88
N VAL A 141 12.23 16.39 4.93
CA VAL A 141 13.69 16.38 5.09
C VAL A 141 14.37 15.51 4.03
N VAL A 142 13.83 14.31 3.75
CA VAL A 142 14.38 13.41 2.71
C VAL A 142 14.42 14.12 1.36
N LEU A 143 13.33 14.80 0.96
CA LEU A 143 13.28 15.58 -0.29
C LEU A 143 14.34 16.69 -0.37
N GLN A 144 14.86 17.18 0.76
CA GLN A 144 15.87 18.25 0.77
C GLN A 144 17.32 17.76 0.77
N ILE A 145 17.56 16.55 1.28
CA ILE A 145 18.92 16.01 1.48
C ILE A 145 19.24 14.87 0.53
N THR A 146 18.32 14.49 -0.35
CA THR A 146 18.52 13.40 -1.30
C THR A 146 19.54 13.83 -2.36
N PRO A 147 20.66 13.11 -2.53
CA PRO A 147 21.66 13.44 -3.55
C PRO A 147 21.13 13.23 -4.97
N GLN A 148 21.64 14.00 -5.93
CA GLN A 148 21.14 13.99 -7.31
C GLN A 148 21.48 12.71 -8.09
N THR A 149 22.60 12.06 -7.78
CA THR A 149 23.05 10.85 -8.49
C THR A 149 23.73 9.85 -7.55
N CYS A 150 23.96 8.61 -8.02
CA CYS A 150 24.75 7.62 -7.27
C CYS A 150 26.21 8.05 -7.07
N GLN A 151 26.77 8.80 -8.01
CA GLN A 151 28.10 9.38 -7.85
C GLN A 151 28.13 10.39 -6.68
N ALA A 152 26.99 11.02 -6.34
CA ALA A 152 26.92 11.99 -5.24
C ALA A 152 27.00 11.28 -3.90
N PHE A 153 26.30 10.15 -3.77
CA PHE A 153 26.47 9.24 -2.66
C PHE A 153 27.92 8.75 -2.53
N ALA A 154 28.57 8.39 -3.64
CA ALA A 154 29.96 7.94 -3.64
C ALA A 154 30.93 9.04 -3.13
N ASN A 155 30.68 10.30 -3.50
CA ASN A 155 31.44 11.45 -3.03
C ASN A 155 31.24 11.72 -1.53
N LEU A 156 30.08 11.36 -0.97
CA LEU A 156 29.80 11.38 0.47
C LEU A 156 30.41 10.19 1.23
N GLY A 157 31.12 9.30 0.53
CA GLY A 157 31.79 8.15 1.13
C GLY A 157 30.93 6.88 1.23
N ILE A 158 29.75 6.86 0.61
CA ILE A 158 28.95 5.64 0.48
C ILE A 158 29.60 4.73 -0.57
N ARG A 159 29.77 3.44 -0.23
CA ARG A 159 30.51 2.48 -1.07
C ARG A 159 29.78 1.17 -1.34
N ARG A 160 28.60 0.94 -0.74
CA ARG A 160 27.85 -0.29 -0.97
C ARG A 160 26.91 -0.13 -2.16
N SER A 161 27.01 -1.03 -3.15
CA SER A 161 25.99 -1.14 -4.19
C SER A 161 24.64 -1.52 -3.58
N GLY A 162 23.57 -1.04 -4.21
CA GLY A 162 22.21 -1.26 -3.74
C GLY A 162 21.24 -0.25 -4.30
N THR A 163 19.99 -0.31 -3.84
CA THR A 163 18.96 0.62 -4.27
C THR A 163 18.94 1.87 -3.39
N TYR A 164 18.94 3.04 -4.03
CA TYR A 164 18.89 4.35 -3.38
C TYR A 164 17.78 5.21 -3.99
N LEU A 165 17.33 6.22 -3.24
CA LEU A 165 16.61 7.35 -3.81
C LEU A 165 17.63 8.39 -4.27
N VAL A 166 17.48 8.89 -5.48
CA VAL A 166 18.24 10.01 -6.02
C VAL A 166 17.28 11.07 -6.54
N ASP A 167 17.70 12.32 -6.49
CA ASP A 167 16.88 13.46 -6.92
C ASP A 167 17.56 14.26 -8.05
N PRO A 168 17.63 13.71 -9.28
CA PRO A 168 18.37 14.31 -10.38
C PRO A 168 18.02 15.78 -10.64
N ASP A 169 16.75 16.16 -10.81
CA ASP A 169 16.38 17.56 -11.06
C ASP A 169 16.64 18.50 -9.85
N GLY A 170 16.83 17.92 -8.67
CA GLY A 170 17.34 18.57 -7.48
C GLY A 170 16.29 18.86 -6.43
N ALA A 171 16.76 19.07 -5.19
CA ALA A 171 15.92 19.21 -4.02
C ALA A 171 14.78 20.23 -4.21
N LEU A 172 13.53 19.74 -4.06
CA LEU A 172 12.30 20.53 -4.17
C LEU A 172 12.08 21.17 -5.56
N VAL A 173 12.74 20.65 -6.60
CA VAL A 173 12.55 21.05 -8.00
C VAL A 173 11.79 19.95 -8.73
N GLY A 174 10.92 20.33 -9.67
CA GLY A 174 10.34 19.36 -10.61
C GLY A 174 9.53 18.24 -9.95
N ASP A 175 9.92 17.00 -10.24
CA ASP A 175 9.21 15.79 -9.82
C ASP A 175 9.88 15.17 -8.56
N PRO A 176 9.20 14.33 -7.77
CA PRO A 176 9.82 13.69 -6.59
C PRO A 176 11.03 12.78 -6.94
N PRO A 177 11.93 12.51 -5.95
CA PRO A 177 13.07 11.63 -6.12
C PRO A 177 12.72 10.24 -6.66
N ILE A 178 13.61 9.69 -7.47
CA ILE A 178 13.43 8.40 -8.14
C ILE A 178 14.27 7.30 -7.48
N LYS A 179 13.77 6.07 -7.57
CA LYS A 179 14.47 4.88 -7.08
C LYS A 179 15.41 4.36 -8.18
N VAL A 180 16.68 4.17 -7.84
CA VAL A 180 17.72 3.69 -8.77
C VAL A 180 18.57 2.63 -8.11
N PHE A 181 19.15 1.74 -8.91
CA PHE A 181 20.24 0.89 -8.44
C PHE A 181 21.58 1.62 -8.63
N CYS A 182 22.28 1.85 -7.53
CA CYS A 182 23.63 2.37 -7.55
C CYS A 182 24.62 1.21 -7.57
N ASP A 183 25.37 1.09 -8.66
CA ASP A 183 26.51 0.18 -8.71
C ASP A 183 27.79 0.92 -8.32
N MET A 184 28.13 0.83 -7.03
CA MET A 184 29.29 1.48 -6.42
C MET A 184 30.61 0.76 -6.74
N GLU A 185 30.58 -0.40 -7.39
CA GLU A 185 31.79 -1.14 -7.80
C GLU A 185 32.40 -0.57 -9.10
N THR A 186 31.64 0.26 -9.81
CA THR A 186 32.08 0.93 -11.04
C THR A 186 32.76 2.27 -10.75
N ASP A 187 33.72 2.66 -11.60
CA ASP A 187 34.39 3.96 -11.54
C ASP A 187 34.42 4.63 -12.93
N PRO A 188 33.71 5.78 -13.14
CA PRO A 188 32.75 6.41 -12.22
C PRO A 188 31.58 5.48 -11.84
N VAL A 189 30.90 5.79 -10.73
CA VAL A 189 29.77 5.02 -10.20
C VAL A 189 28.57 5.07 -11.16
N SER A 190 27.87 3.94 -11.28
CA SER A 190 26.67 3.82 -12.10
C SER A 190 25.41 4.19 -11.34
N THR A 191 24.58 5.00 -11.98
CA THR A 191 23.16 5.18 -11.66
C THR A 191 22.35 4.39 -12.67
N ILE A 192 21.62 3.37 -12.24
CA ILE A 192 20.84 2.49 -13.11
C ILE A 192 19.36 2.71 -12.83
N VAL A 193 18.62 3.18 -13.82
CA VAL A 193 17.16 3.31 -13.77
C VAL A 193 16.53 2.04 -14.33
N GLU A 194 15.75 1.35 -13.49
CA GLU A 194 15.12 0.08 -13.83
C GLU A 194 13.78 0.26 -14.55
N HIS A 195 13.35 -0.77 -15.28
CA HIS A 195 12.05 -0.82 -15.95
C HIS A 195 11.45 -2.23 -15.94
N ASP A 196 10.18 -2.32 -16.29
CA ASP A 196 9.34 -3.52 -16.28
C ASP A 196 9.73 -4.62 -17.30
N SER A 197 10.77 -4.40 -18.10
CA SER A 197 11.22 -5.28 -19.18
C SER A 197 12.68 -5.73 -19.03
N MET A 198 13.24 -5.64 -17.83
CA MET A 198 14.63 -6.06 -17.53
C MET A 198 14.78 -7.56 -17.20
N LYS A 199 13.68 -8.32 -17.15
CA LYS A 199 13.71 -9.74 -16.73
C LYS A 199 14.00 -10.66 -17.91
N ASN A 200 15.25 -11.15 -17.99
CA ASN A 200 15.73 -12.20 -18.91
C ASN A 200 15.37 -11.98 -20.38
N ASP A 201 15.66 -12.97 -21.23
CA ASP A 201 15.32 -12.94 -22.65
C ASP A 201 13.80 -13.03 -22.84
N THR A 202 13.23 -12.07 -23.57
CA THR A 202 11.80 -12.01 -23.88
C THR A 202 11.55 -12.55 -25.28
N GLU A 203 10.71 -13.57 -25.37
CA GLU A 203 10.27 -14.16 -26.64
C GLU A 203 9.34 -13.21 -27.40
N ILE A 204 9.54 -13.15 -28.72
CA ILE A 204 8.76 -12.29 -29.61
C ILE A 204 7.66 -13.14 -30.24
N ASP A 205 6.40 -12.75 -29.98
CA ASP A 205 5.25 -13.42 -30.55
C ASP A 205 5.25 -13.34 -32.09
N HIS A 206 4.87 -14.46 -32.72
CA HIS A 206 4.73 -14.56 -34.16
C HIS A 206 3.70 -13.56 -34.70
N CYS A 207 4.09 -12.80 -35.73
CA CYS A 207 3.21 -11.83 -36.36
C CYS A 207 3.63 -11.49 -37.79
N ALA A 208 2.69 -10.99 -38.61
CA ALA A 208 2.76 -11.02 -40.07
C ALA A 208 3.07 -9.67 -40.75
N SER A 209 3.44 -8.62 -40.01
CA SER A 209 3.75 -7.30 -40.60
C SER A 209 4.99 -6.67 -39.97
N PRO A 210 5.77 -5.82 -40.65
CA PRO A 210 6.94 -5.19 -40.03
C PRO A 210 6.60 -4.49 -38.71
N GLY A 211 7.36 -4.77 -37.64
CA GLY A 211 7.14 -4.19 -36.30
C GLY A 211 5.76 -4.43 -35.68
N CYS A 212 5.10 -5.53 -36.05
CA CYS A 212 3.79 -5.92 -35.51
C CYS A 212 3.83 -6.26 -34.03
N TYR A 213 4.91 -6.88 -33.56
CA TYR A 213 5.16 -7.02 -32.14
C TYR A 213 5.58 -5.66 -31.61
N ALA A 214 4.95 -5.21 -30.54
CA ALA A 214 5.28 -3.94 -29.89
C ALA A 214 5.28 -4.12 -28.38
N ARG A 215 6.40 -3.79 -27.74
CA ARG A 215 6.51 -3.75 -26.28
C ARG A 215 6.90 -2.36 -25.82
N LYS A 216 5.96 -1.67 -25.19
CA LYS A 216 6.21 -0.42 -24.44
C LYS A 216 7.03 -0.72 -23.20
N VAL A 217 7.92 0.17 -22.82
CA VAL A 217 8.80 0.05 -21.64
C VAL A 217 8.33 1.03 -20.59
N THR A 218 8.06 0.54 -19.38
CA THR A 218 7.63 1.35 -18.24
C THR A 218 8.74 1.42 -17.21
N TYR A 219 9.31 2.61 -17.02
CA TYR A 219 10.37 2.86 -16.05
C TYR A 219 9.79 3.13 -14.66
N ASP A 220 10.54 2.76 -13.63
CA ASP A 220 10.26 3.10 -12.22
C ASP A 220 10.71 4.54 -11.87
N ALA A 221 10.65 5.45 -12.86
CA ALA A 221 11.08 6.84 -12.76
C ALA A 221 10.30 7.71 -13.76
N SER A 222 10.12 9.01 -13.43
CA SER A 222 9.51 9.94 -14.39
C SER A 222 10.49 10.28 -15.52
N MET A 223 9.97 10.58 -16.71
CA MET A 223 10.80 10.98 -17.85
C MET A 223 11.61 12.25 -17.56
N LYS A 224 11.04 13.21 -16.81
CA LYS A 224 11.74 14.44 -16.43
C LYS A 224 12.97 14.16 -15.56
N GLN A 225 12.82 13.29 -14.56
CA GLN A 225 13.92 12.88 -13.69
C GLN A 225 15.00 12.09 -14.45
N MET A 226 14.60 11.24 -15.41
CA MET A 226 15.56 10.56 -16.28
C MET A 226 16.32 11.52 -17.20
N VAL A 227 15.66 12.53 -17.76
CA VAL A 227 16.32 13.58 -18.56
C VAL A 227 17.29 14.38 -17.69
N ALA A 228 16.87 14.83 -16.51
CA ALA A 228 17.75 15.53 -15.58
C ALA A 228 18.96 14.69 -15.16
N LEU A 229 18.79 13.37 -14.98
CA LEU A 229 19.90 12.44 -14.71
C LEU A 229 20.87 12.38 -15.88
N MET A 230 20.35 12.27 -17.11
CA MET A 230 21.16 12.26 -18.33
C MET A 230 21.96 13.56 -18.48
N ASP A 231 21.31 14.71 -18.32
CA ASP A 231 21.93 16.05 -18.46
C ASP A 231 23.06 16.29 -17.45
N GLN A 232 23.00 15.63 -16.29
CA GLN A 232 24.01 15.73 -15.25
C GLN A 232 25.13 14.71 -15.37
N SER A 233 24.96 13.68 -16.20
CA SER A 233 25.90 12.56 -16.32
C SER A 233 26.91 12.81 -17.43
N LEU A 234 28.11 12.23 -17.28
CA LEU A 234 29.15 12.31 -18.32
C LEU A 234 28.77 11.45 -19.52
N TRP A 235 28.20 10.28 -19.29
CA TRP A 235 27.64 9.50 -20.38
C TRP A 235 26.50 8.64 -19.84
N CYS A 236 25.58 8.30 -20.75
CA CYS A 236 24.55 7.32 -20.51
C CYS A 236 24.54 6.29 -21.64
N HIS A 237 24.25 5.05 -21.32
CA HIS A 237 23.96 4.04 -22.31
C HIS A 237 22.79 3.15 -21.89
N GLN A 238 22.23 2.45 -22.87
CA GLN A 238 21.27 1.39 -22.64
C GLN A 238 21.60 0.19 -23.53
N ARG A 239 21.67 -0.99 -22.93
CA ARG A 239 21.99 -2.22 -23.65
C ARG A 239 20.74 -2.81 -24.29
N ILE A 240 20.86 -3.22 -25.55
CA ILE A 240 19.86 -4.00 -26.28
C ILE A 240 20.54 -5.19 -26.95
N LYS A 241 19.87 -6.34 -26.93
CA LYS A 241 20.31 -7.56 -27.59
C LYS A 241 19.13 -8.17 -28.34
N TYR A 242 19.40 -8.69 -29.52
CA TYR A 242 18.45 -9.40 -30.36
C TYR A 242 19.07 -10.73 -30.80
N ASP A 243 18.41 -11.83 -30.44
CA ASP A 243 18.74 -13.18 -30.89
C ASP A 243 17.69 -13.63 -31.90
N CYS A 244 18.11 -14.26 -32.99
CA CYS A 244 17.24 -14.52 -34.14
C CYS A 244 17.55 -15.85 -34.84
N ILE A 245 16.51 -16.45 -35.40
CA ILE A 245 16.54 -17.55 -36.36
C ILE A 245 15.60 -17.17 -37.51
N SER A 246 16.14 -17.06 -38.73
CA SER A 246 15.38 -16.64 -39.92
C SER A 246 14.55 -15.35 -39.72
N ALA A 247 15.03 -14.43 -38.88
CA ALA A 247 14.35 -13.19 -38.53
C ALA A 247 15.33 -12.01 -38.64
N ALA A 248 15.25 -11.29 -39.77
CA ALA A 248 16.10 -10.13 -40.04
C ALA A 248 15.64 -8.89 -39.28
N LEU A 249 16.59 -8.00 -38.99
CA LEU A 249 16.27 -6.64 -38.52
C LEU A 249 15.90 -5.76 -39.71
N SER A 250 16.56 -5.95 -40.85
CA SER A 250 16.28 -5.24 -42.10
C SER A 250 16.67 -6.08 -43.32
N THR A 251 15.90 -5.98 -44.41
CA THR A 251 16.26 -6.56 -45.71
C THR A 251 16.07 -5.52 -46.81
N GLY A 252 17.18 -5.06 -47.39
CA GLY A 252 17.16 -3.96 -48.36
C GLY A 252 16.64 -2.66 -47.75
N ALA A 253 15.55 -2.11 -48.28
CA ALA A 253 14.93 -0.88 -47.81
C ALA A 253 13.79 -1.11 -46.79
N ILE A 254 13.55 -2.34 -46.36
CA ILE A 254 12.46 -2.70 -45.45
C ILE A 254 13.03 -3.00 -44.07
N HIS A 255 12.61 -2.22 -43.07
CA HIS A 255 12.95 -2.46 -41.66
C HIS A 255 11.86 -3.28 -40.99
N TYR A 256 12.27 -4.38 -40.36
CA TYR A 256 11.42 -5.32 -39.63
C TYR A 256 11.43 -5.04 -38.12
N ALA A 257 12.54 -4.53 -37.62
CA ALA A 257 12.73 -4.22 -36.21
C ALA A 257 13.30 -2.82 -36.00
N TRP A 258 12.88 -2.18 -34.92
CA TRP A 258 13.40 -0.89 -34.47
C TRP A 258 13.07 -0.68 -33.00
N TRP A 259 13.79 0.22 -32.36
CA TRP A 259 13.40 0.74 -31.06
C TRP A 259 12.89 2.18 -31.22
N VAL A 260 12.12 2.62 -30.24
CA VAL A 260 11.50 3.95 -30.22
C VAL A 260 12.13 4.76 -29.10
N ASP A 261 12.50 5.98 -29.44
CA ASP A 261 13.16 6.90 -28.53
C ASP A 261 12.16 7.69 -27.66
N ARG A 262 12.66 8.49 -26.72
CA ARG A 262 11.80 9.27 -25.80
C ARG A 262 10.90 10.30 -26.50
N HIS A 263 11.21 10.66 -27.75
CA HIS A 263 10.43 11.60 -28.57
C HIS A 263 9.42 10.88 -29.47
N SER A 264 9.32 9.55 -29.35
CA SER A 264 8.48 8.68 -30.18
C SER A 264 8.99 8.48 -31.61
N ASP A 265 10.27 8.76 -31.87
CA ASP A 265 10.89 8.52 -33.18
C ASP A 265 11.46 7.10 -33.26
N ALA A 266 11.33 6.49 -34.45
CA ALA A 266 11.84 5.16 -34.73
C ALA A 266 13.34 5.20 -35.04
N GLN A 267 14.10 4.31 -34.42
CA GLN A 267 15.56 4.22 -34.54
C GLN A 267 15.96 2.81 -35.00
N PHE A 268 16.80 2.75 -36.05
CA PHE A 268 17.14 1.51 -36.76
C PHE A 268 18.56 0.99 -36.50
N TYR A 269 19.36 1.76 -35.74
CA TYR A 269 20.70 1.37 -35.32
C TYR A 269 20.64 0.61 -34.00
N TRP A 270 21.53 -0.36 -33.83
CA TRP A 270 21.54 -1.27 -32.68
C TRP A 270 22.80 -1.11 -31.81
N HIS A 271 23.64 -0.11 -32.12
CA HIS A 271 24.84 0.23 -31.35
C HIS A 271 25.24 1.70 -31.53
N GLY A 272 25.75 2.35 -30.49
CA GLY A 272 26.32 3.69 -30.55
C GLY A 272 25.28 4.80 -30.67
N SER A 273 25.52 5.76 -31.56
CA SER A 273 24.69 6.96 -31.77
C SER A 273 24.43 7.24 -33.26
N ASN A 274 24.12 6.22 -34.02
CA ASN A 274 24.04 6.26 -35.50
C ASN A 274 22.61 6.54 -35.99
N ALA A 275 22.01 7.63 -35.52
CA ALA A 275 20.63 7.98 -35.87
C ALA A 275 20.43 8.09 -37.40
N GLY A 276 19.34 7.51 -37.90
CA GLY A 276 19.04 7.46 -39.33
C GLY A 276 19.72 6.33 -40.11
N GLU A 277 20.61 5.56 -39.49
CA GLU A 277 21.27 4.41 -40.12
C GLU A 277 20.72 3.08 -39.60
N HIS A 278 20.74 2.06 -40.45
CA HIS A 278 20.55 0.67 -40.03
C HIS A 278 21.91 -0.01 -39.91
N VAL A 279 22.40 -0.13 -38.67
CA VAL A 279 23.71 -0.71 -38.41
C VAL A 279 23.76 -1.37 -37.03
N CYS A 280 24.40 -2.53 -36.95
CA CYS A 280 24.73 -3.19 -35.68
C CYS A 280 26.21 -3.01 -35.36
N LYS A 281 26.60 -3.35 -34.13
CA LYS A 281 28.00 -3.27 -33.69
C LYS A 281 28.94 -3.95 -34.69
N CYS A 282 28.61 -5.16 -35.14
CA CYS A 282 29.47 -5.91 -36.04
C CYS A 282 29.64 -5.27 -37.43
N GLY A 283 28.61 -4.53 -37.90
CA GLY A 283 28.65 -3.81 -39.17
C GLY A 283 29.58 -2.61 -39.12
N LEU A 284 29.67 -1.96 -37.95
CA LEU A 284 30.64 -0.89 -37.68
C LEU A 284 32.06 -1.42 -37.58
N THR A 285 32.26 -2.54 -36.86
CA THR A 285 33.59 -3.16 -36.66
C THR A 285 34.05 -4.06 -37.80
N LYS A 286 33.20 -4.30 -38.80
CA LYS A 286 33.45 -5.17 -39.97
C LYS A 286 33.80 -6.61 -39.58
N ASP A 287 33.20 -7.12 -38.52
CA ASP A 287 33.38 -8.48 -37.98
C ASP A 287 32.07 -9.28 -37.91
N CYS A 288 31.01 -8.86 -38.63
CA CYS A 288 29.83 -9.71 -38.82
C CYS A 288 30.22 -11.04 -39.48
N VAL A 289 29.43 -12.09 -39.21
CA VAL A 289 29.65 -13.42 -39.79
C VAL A 289 29.64 -13.38 -41.31
N ASP A 290 28.73 -12.60 -41.89
CA ASP A 290 28.82 -12.16 -43.29
C ASP A 290 29.26 -10.69 -43.31
N GLN A 291 30.47 -10.44 -43.82
CA GLN A 291 31.07 -9.10 -43.85
C GLN A 291 30.35 -8.13 -44.79
N ASN A 292 29.43 -8.61 -45.64
CA ASN A 292 28.64 -7.75 -46.54
C ASN A 292 27.36 -7.22 -45.88
N LEU A 293 27.01 -7.71 -44.68
CA LEU A 293 25.81 -7.31 -43.94
C LEU A 293 26.13 -6.28 -42.85
N GLN A 294 25.12 -5.53 -42.43
CA GLN A 294 25.24 -4.55 -41.35
C GLN A 294 24.97 -5.17 -39.96
N CYS A 295 24.23 -6.28 -39.93
CA CYS A 295 23.90 -7.06 -38.73
C CYS A 295 24.01 -8.56 -39.01
N ASN A 296 24.30 -9.37 -37.99
CA ASN A 296 24.33 -10.82 -38.13
C ASN A 296 22.93 -11.40 -38.41
N CYS A 297 21.88 -10.81 -37.84
CA CYS A 297 20.50 -11.26 -38.00
C CYS A 297 19.93 -11.01 -39.40
N ASP A 298 20.46 -10.03 -40.16
CA ASP A 298 20.03 -9.76 -41.54
C ASP A 298 20.39 -10.89 -42.52
N ALA A 299 21.19 -11.87 -42.08
CA ALA A 299 21.51 -13.04 -42.90
C ALA A 299 20.30 -13.97 -43.11
N GLU A 300 19.20 -13.78 -42.36
CA GLU A 300 18.00 -14.64 -42.37
C GLU A 300 18.37 -16.13 -42.26
N ALA A 301 19.43 -16.43 -41.49
CA ALA A 301 19.98 -17.76 -41.43
C ALA A 301 19.05 -18.70 -40.64
N PRO A 302 18.89 -19.98 -41.05
CA PRO A 302 18.13 -20.99 -40.30
C PRO A 302 18.86 -21.48 -39.04
N LEU A 303 19.91 -20.78 -38.63
CA LEU A 303 20.72 -21.04 -37.44
C LEU A 303 20.71 -19.79 -36.58
N SER A 304 20.77 -19.97 -35.26
CA SER A 304 20.77 -18.87 -34.31
C SER A 304 21.92 -17.88 -34.59
N LYS A 305 21.54 -16.61 -34.71
CA LYS A 305 22.42 -15.43 -34.79
C LYS A 305 22.06 -14.47 -33.67
N SER A 306 22.95 -13.51 -33.43
CA SER A 306 22.78 -12.54 -32.36
C SER A 306 23.45 -11.22 -32.73
N ASP A 307 22.77 -10.12 -32.42
CA ASP A 307 23.32 -8.77 -32.43
C ASP A 307 23.11 -8.12 -31.07
N SER A 308 24.17 -7.55 -30.52
CA SER A 308 24.16 -6.93 -29.20
C SER A 308 24.88 -5.59 -29.26
N GLY A 309 24.33 -4.59 -28.61
CA GLY A 309 24.94 -3.27 -28.56
C GLY A 309 24.48 -2.42 -27.38
N GLU A 310 25.13 -1.27 -27.28
CA GLU A 310 24.87 -0.26 -26.27
C GLU A 310 24.52 1.01 -27.03
N ILE A 311 23.29 1.48 -26.86
CA ILE A 311 22.83 2.74 -27.41
C ILE A 311 23.40 3.84 -26.52
N THR A 312 24.15 4.77 -27.10
CA THR A 312 24.85 5.85 -26.39
C THR A 312 24.35 7.24 -26.77
N ASN A 313 23.39 7.33 -27.71
CA ASN A 313 22.76 8.59 -28.08
C ASN A 313 21.91 9.14 -26.93
N ILE A 314 22.50 10.00 -26.11
CA ILE A 314 21.83 10.62 -24.98
C ILE A 314 20.63 11.47 -25.40
N MET A 315 20.60 11.96 -26.64
CA MET A 315 19.48 12.74 -27.18
C MET A 315 18.28 11.87 -27.59
N ALA A 316 18.46 10.56 -27.72
CA ALA A 316 17.37 9.62 -28.03
C ALA A 316 16.95 8.80 -26.80
N LEU A 317 17.90 8.42 -25.95
CA LEU A 317 17.62 7.63 -24.73
C LEU A 317 16.59 8.30 -23.81
N PRO A 318 15.91 7.54 -22.94
CA PRO A 318 15.88 6.08 -22.88
C PRO A 318 15.04 5.45 -24.00
N ILE A 319 15.20 4.14 -24.22
CA ILE A 319 14.34 3.35 -25.10
C ILE A 319 12.96 3.21 -24.43
N VAL A 320 11.89 3.66 -25.10
CA VAL A 320 10.51 3.63 -24.56
C VAL A 320 9.63 2.55 -25.17
N GLU A 321 10.02 2.00 -26.32
CA GLU A 321 9.31 0.90 -26.97
C GLU A 321 10.27 0.13 -27.87
N VAL A 322 10.05 -1.18 -28.03
CA VAL A 322 10.73 -2.01 -29.04
C VAL A 322 9.70 -2.65 -29.95
N ARG A 323 10.06 -2.78 -31.24
CA ARG A 323 9.22 -3.36 -32.26
C ARG A 323 9.96 -4.39 -33.09
N PHE A 324 9.28 -5.50 -33.37
CA PHE A 324 9.82 -6.63 -34.12
C PHE A 324 8.76 -7.24 -35.04
N GLY A 325 9.21 -7.99 -36.05
CA GLY A 325 8.36 -8.66 -37.03
C GLY A 325 8.83 -8.38 -38.45
N VAL A 326 8.76 -9.29 -39.40
CA VAL A 326 7.80 -10.41 -39.45
C VAL A 326 8.36 -11.71 -38.88
N LEU A 327 7.53 -12.43 -38.13
CA LEU A 327 7.75 -13.80 -37.67
C LEU A 327 6.50 -14.61 -38.03
N GLN A 328 6.30 -14.90 -39.31
CA GLN A 328 5.09 -15.54 -39.82
C GLN A 328 5.19 -17.07 -39.86
N PHE A 329 6.39 -17.62 -40.03
CA PHE A 329 6.60 -19.04 -40.26
C PHE A 329 7.15 -19.75 -39.02
N GLU A 330 6.81 -21.04 -38.82
CA GLU A 330 7.25 -21.85 -37.67
C GLU A 330 8.78 -22.00 -37.55
N GLY A 331 9.54 -21.77 -38.63
CA GLY A 331 11.00 -21.80 -38.62
C GLY A 331 11.66 -20.46 -38.26
N GLN A 332 10.86 -19.45 -37.94
CA GLN A 332 11.33 -18.14 -37.47
C GLN A 332 11.18 -18.08 -35.96
N ASP A 333 12.20 -17.58 -35.29
CA ASP A 333 12.20 -17.39 -33.84
C ASP A 333 13.06 -16.17 -33.51
N ALA A 334 12.68 -15.40 -32.50
CA ALA A 334 13.49 -14.30 -32.03
C ALA A 334 13.20 -13.94 -30.57
N ASN A 335 14.27 -13.55 -29.88
CA ASN A 335 14.22 -13.04 -28.51
C ASN A 335 14.96 -11.70 -28.43
N TYR A 336 14.59 -10.88 -27.45
CA TYR A 336 15.37 -9.70 -27.11
C TYR A 336 15.63 -9.57 -25.62
N THR A 337 16.71 -8.88 -25.29
CA THR A 337 17.03 -8.44 -23.93
C THR A 337 17.18 -6.93 -23.93
N LEU A 338 16.58 -6.25 -22.96
CA LEU A 338 16.71 -4.81 -22.77
C LEU A 338 17.21 -4.51 -21.35
N GLY A 339 18.34 -3.80 -21.25
CA GLY A 339 18.90 -3.35 -19.98
C GLY A 339 18.32 -2.01 -19.53
N GLY A 340 18.51 -1.67 -18.26
CA GLY A 340 18.14 -0.36 -17.71
C GLY A 340 18.95 0.79 -18.32
N LEU A 341 18.48 2.02 -18.11
CA LEU A 341 19.23 3.22 -18.46
C LEU A 341 20.39 3.38 -17.47
N VAL A 342 21.62 3.29 -17.94
CA VAL A 342 22.83 3.38 -17.12
C VAL A 342 23.51 4.71 -17.39
N CYS A 343 23.63 5.53 -16.35
CA CYS A 343 24.29 6.84 -16.41
C CYS A 343 25.47 6.91 -15.43
N ARG A 344 26.59 7.49 -15.85
CA ARG A 344 27.82 7.58 -15.04
C ARG A 344 28.48 8.95 -15.11
N GLY A 345 29.25 9.25 -14.06
CA GLY A 345 30.07 10.46 -13.97
C GLY A 345 29.25 11.74 -13.79
N TYR A 346 29.90 12.89 -13.94
CA TYR A 346 29.25 14.20 -13.92
C TYR A 346 29.66 15.05 -15.11
N HIS A 347 28.70 15.78 -15.66
CA HIS A 347 28.96 16.86 -16.60
C HIS A 347 29.50 18.13 -15.89
N MET A 348 29.24 18.29 -14.58
CA MET A 348 29.66 19.44 -13.78
C MET A 348 30.21 19.03 -12.40
N ILE A 349 31.49 19.28 -12.12
CA ILE A 349 32.12 19.02 -10.82
C ILE A 349 32.25 20.34 -10.06
N LYS A 350 31.40 20.57 -9.05
CA LYS A 350 31.58 21.71 -8.14
C LYS A 350 32.72 21.41 -7.16
N ARG A 351 33.83 22.14 -7.27
CA ARG A 351 34.98 22.04 -6.38
C ARG A 351 34.72 22.77 -5.06
N LYS A 352 35.44 22.36 -4.02
CA LYS A 352 35.39 22.97 -2.67
C LYS A 352 35.82 24.44 -2.65
N ASP A 353 36.56 24.89 -3.68
CA ASP A 353 36.96 26.29 -3.86
C ASP A 353 35.91 27.14 -4.61
N GLY A 354 34.74 26.57 -4.91
CA GLY A 354 33.65 27.26 -5.61
C GLY A 354 33.72 27.18 -7.14
N ARG A 355 34.74 26.54 -7.70
CA ARG A 355 34.87 26.34 -9.16
C ARG A 355 33.94 25.23 -9.67
N LEU A 356 33.67 25.25 -10.96
CA LEU A 356 32.83 24.26 -11.64
C LEU A 356 33.64 23.66 -12.80
N ASP A 357 34.02 22.38 -12.71
CA ASP A 357 34.64 21.70 -13.84
C ASP A 357 33.52 21.21 -14.76
N ILE A 358 33.38 21.80 -15.93
CA ILE A 358 32.51 21.27 -16.98
C ILE A 358 33.31 20.19 -17.70
N VAL A 359 32.92 18.93 -17.56
CA VAL A 359 33.52 17.87 -18.37
C VAL A 359 32.71 17.77 -19.64
N LEU A 360 33.18 18.45 -20.69
CA LEU A 360 32.61 18.32 -22.02
C LEU A 360 32.86 16.90 -22.50
N CYS A 361 31.78 16.14 -22.68
CA CYS A 361 31.85 14.77 -23.16
C CYS A 361 32.44 14.77 -24.56
N GLN A 362 33.14 13.67 -24.87
CA GLN A 362 33.71 13.37 -26.17
C GLN A 362 32.61 13.44 -27.25
N MET A 363 32.46 14.60 -27.88
CA MET A 363 31.70 14.74 -29.10
C MET A 363 32.48 14.00 -30.19
N ASP A 364 31.82 13.17 -31.00
CA ASP A 364 32.40 12.65 -32.24
C ASP A 364 32.49 13.82 -33.23
N LEU A 365 33.50 14.67 -33.04
CA LEU A 365 33.77 15.82 -33.88
C LEU A 365 34.35 15.33 -35.20
N GLU A 366 33.59 15.46 -36.29
CA GLU A 366 34.14 15.38 -37.64
C GLU A 366 35.08 16.58 -37.90
N GLU A 367 36.01 16.40 -38.84
CA GLU A 367 37.25 17.18 -38.99
C GLU A 367 37.09 18.66 -39.41
N SER A 368 35.89 19.23 -39.33
CA SER A 368 35.66 20.65 -39.61
C SER A 368 34.42 21.21 -38.91
N ASP A 369 34.69 22.09 -37.95
CA ASP A 369 33.83 23.01 -37.18
C ASP A 369 32.90 22.47 -36.09
N PRO A 370 33.36 22.57 -34.83
CA PRO A 370 32.49 22.83 -33.69
C PRO A 370 33.01 24.04 -32.90
N GLU A 371 32.58 25.25 -33.29
CA GLU A 371 32.56 26.38 -32.35
C GLU A 371 31.53 26.05 -31.26
N PHE A 372 32.01 25.65 -30.08
CA PHE A 372 31.14 25.35 -28.93
C PHE A 372 30.93 26.60 -28.09
N GLN A 373 29.69 27.07 -28.00
CA GLN A 373 29.35 28.28 -27.24
C GLN A 373 28.84 27.91 -25.85
N VAL A 374 29.57 28.32 -24.80
CA VAL A 374 29.10 28.25 -23.42
C VAL A 374 28.44 29.59 -23.09
N GLU A 375 27.14 29.59 -22.80
CA GLU A 375 26.39 30.79 -22.43
C GLU A 375 25.97 30.80 -20.95
N THR A 376 25.95 31.97 -20.33
CA THR A 376 25.33 32.16 -19.02
C THR A 376 23.81 32.26 -19.16
N GLY A 377 23.09 31.40 -18.42
CA GLY A 377 21.62 31.39 -18.42
C GLY A 377 20.99 32.68 -17.90
N GLU A 378 19.69 32.86 -18.18
CA GLU A 378 18.91 34.08 -17.85
C GLU A 378 18.91 34.43 -16.36
N ASP A 379 19.04 33.44 -15.48
CA ASP A 379 19.09 33.61 -14.02
C ASP A 379 20.47 34.04 -13.48
N SER A 380 21.48 34.17 -14.35
CA SER A 380 22.81 34.65 -13.96
C SER A 380 22.81 36.17 -13.72
N LYS A 381 23.80 36.67 -12.96
CA LYS A 381 23.97 38.12 -12.73
C LYS A 381 24.29 38.91 -14.01
N MET A 382 24.80 38.25 -15.04
CA MET A 382 25.07 38.80 -16.37
C MET A 382 24.63 37.78 -17.43
N PRO A 383 23.33 37.73 -17.75
CA PRO A 383 22.81 36.79 -18.74
C PRO A 383 23.32 37.14 -20.15
N GLY A 384 23.61 36.11 -20.95
CA GLY A 384 24.12 36.27 -22.32
C GLY A 384 25.64 36.46 -22.44
N GLN A 385 26.42 36.19 -21.39
CA GLN A 385 27.87 36.03 -21.57
C GLN A 385 28.13 34.71 -22.28
N SER A 386 28.84 34.78 -23.41
CA SER A 386 29.20 33.61 -24.20
C SER A 386 30.71 33.47 -24.32
N ILE A 387 31.23 32.25 -24.20
CA ILE A 387 32.58 31.89 -24.67
C ILE A 387 32.47 30.89 -25.80
N LEU A 388 33.14 31.20 -26.92
CA LEU A 388 33.33 30.28 -28.03
C LEU A 388 34.60 29.45 -27.78
N LEU A 389 34.45 28.14 -27.84
CA LEU A 389 35.52 27.16 -27.69
C LEU A 389 35.66 26.39 -29.00
N ASP A 390 36.79 26.55 -29.68
CA ASP A 390 37.18 25.66 -30.77
C ASP A 390 37.71 24.35 -30.15
N LEU A 391 36.89 23.30 -30.13
CA LEU A 391 37.20 22.01 -29.48
C LEU A 391 37.72 20.98 -30.50
N LYS A 392 38.67 20.14 -30.07
CA LYS A 392 39.15 18.97 -30.82
C LYS A 392 38.86 17.70 -30.02
N LYS A 393 38.96 16.57 -30.72
CA LYS A 393 38.83 15.25 -30.12
C LYS A 393 39.76 15.10 -28.92
N ASN A 394 39.19 14.72 -27.76
CA ASN A 394 39.85 14.53 -26.45
C ASN A 394 40.27 15.81 -25.70
N ASP A 395 39.78 17.00 -26.09
CA ASP A 395 40.03 18.19 -25.28
C ASP A 395 39.28 18.15 -23.95
N THR A 396 39.94 18.67 -22.91
CA THR A 396 39.30 18.99 -21.64
C THR A 396 39.41 20.49 -21.43
N VAL A 397 38.25 21.16 -21.34
CA VAL A 397 38.17 22.60 -21.07
C VAL A 397 37.59 22.83 -19.69
N TYR A 398 38.32 23.56 -18.87
CA TYR A 398 37.85 24.09 -17.60
C TYR A 398 37.29 25.48 -17.85
N VAL A 399 36.05 25.73 -17.43
CA VAL A 399 35.44 27.07 -17.44
C VAL A 399 35.40 27.58 -16.00
N TYR A 400 36.11 28.66 -15.74
CA TYR A 400 36.11 29.29 -14.43
C TYR A 400 34.98 30.29 -14.37
N MET A 401 34.10 30.11 -13.40
CA MET A 401 33.01 31.04 -13.12
C MET A 401 33.16 31.63 -11.71
N GLU A 402 32.97 32.94 -11.58
CA GLU A 402 32.85 33.62 -10.29
C GLU A 402 31.53 34.40 -10.25
N TRP A 403 30.71 34.13 -9.24
CA TRP A 403 29.43 34.82 -9.02
C TRP A 403 28.47 34.78 -10.22
N GLY A 404 28.53 33.73 -11.04
CA GLY A 404 27.71 33.55 -12.24
C GLY A 404 28.29 34.18 -13.51
N ASN A 405 29.50 34.74 -13.45
CA ASN A 405 30.20 35.29 -14.62
C ASN A 405 31.31 34.33 -15.05
N ILE A 406 31.53 34.19 -16.36
CA ILE A 406 32.70 33.46 -16.88
C ILE A 406 33.92 34.37 -16.70
N VAL A 407 34.89 33.94 -15.89
CA VAL A 407 36.09 34.73 -15.56
C VAL A 407 37.36 34.22 -16.23
N ALA A 408 37.43 32.94 -16.58
CA ALA A 408 38.56 32.38 -17.31
C ALA A 408 38.18 31.03 -17.95
N THR A 409 39.06 30.51 -18.80
CA THR A 409 39.05 29.12 -19.26
C THR A 409 40.46 28.55 -19.31
N GLU A 410 40.65 27.27 -18.97
CA GLU A 410 41.93 26.54 -19.07
C GLU A 410 41.69 25.30 -19.93
N ARG A 411 42.55 25.07 -20.93
CA ARG A 411 42.55 23.86 -21.76
C ARG A 411 43.78 23.05 -21.39
N ARG A 412 43.65 21.75 -21.14
CA ARG A 412 44.80 20.86 -20.94
C ARG A 412 44.98 19.94 -22.14
N HIS A 413 46.22 19.93 -22.68
CA HIS A 413 46.71 19.21 -23.87
C HIS A 413 46.47 19.91 -25.24
N ALA A 414 47.22 21.00 -25.46
CA ALA A 414 47.57 21.67 -26.73
C ALA A 414 46.92 23.05 -27.03
N HIS A 415 47.67 23.82 -27.81
CA HIS A 415 47.77 25.27 -27.99
C HIS A 415 46.49 26.15 -27.89
N PHE A 416 46.71 27.30 -27.25
CA PHE A 416 45.77 28.40 -27.01
C PHE A 416 45.47 29.23 -28.27
N VAL A 417 44.20 29.39 -28.61
CA VAL A 417 43.69 30.52 -29.41
C VAL A 417 42.35 30.92 -28.81
N GLY A 418 42.22 32.12 -28.24
CA GLY A 418 40.94 32.59 -27.70
C GLY A 418 40.99 34.06 -27.28
N TYR A 419 40.05 34.85 -27.81
CA TYR A 419 39.80 36.25 -27.48
C TYR A 419 38.45 36.37 -26.76
N LEU A 420 38.36 37.20 -25.72
CA LEU A 420 37.12 37.60 -25.06
C LEU A 420 36.31 38.51 -25.99
N LEU A 421 35.11 38.09 -26.40
CA LEU A 421 34.14 38.99 -27.00
C LEU A 421 33.38 39.70 -25.86
N HIS A 422 33.44 41.03 -25.85
CA HIS A 422 32.62 41.86 -24.96
C HIS A 422 31.25 42.12 -25.60
N PRO A 423 30.18 42.26 -24.80
CA PRO A 423 28.83 42.49 -25.30
C PRO A 423 28.74 43.84 -26.04
N MET A 424 27.95 43.88 -27.12
CA MET A 424 27.48 45.13 -27.77
C MET A 424 26.37 45.78 -26.96
#